data_AF-A0A0N1CK64-F1
#
_entry.id   AF-A0A0N1CK64-F1
#
_cell.length_a   1.000
_cell.length_b   1.000
_cell.length_c   1.000
_cell.angle_alpha   90.00
_cell.angle_beta   90.00
_cell.angle_gamma   90.00
#
_symmetry.space_group_name_H-M   'P 1'
#
loop_
_entity.id
_entity.type
_entity.pdbx_description
1 polymer ?
#
loop_
_entity_poly.entity_id
_entity_poly.type
_entity_poly.pdbx_seq_one_letter_code
_entity_poly.pdbx_strand_id
1 'polypeptide(L)'
;MQTKDKEQRRVVILLIAITTLLVLIIFSSIFYLRASRPMRQARSEAIDIAEEYTDLAEVDQFYWFTRESTSFSLVGKDNNEKEIVVIIPKSGDKVTVYNQEDGLTEAQAKQTIQEAHPDQTIQKATLGLYEDTPAWEIMTKDSDGGLSYFLIAFKDGEEINTITNM
;
A
#
# COMPACT_ATOMS: atom_id res chain seq x y z
N MET A 1 -34.99 -44.73 -21.05
CA MET A 1 -35.25 -44.23 -19.67
C MET A 1 -33.96 -43.85 -18.94
N GLN A 2 -32.88 -44.64 -19.00
CA GLN A 2 -31.61 -44.36 -18.28
C GLN A 2 -30.80 -43.11 -18.71
N THR A 3 -30.95 -42.62 -19.95
CA THR A 3 -30.20 -41.45 -20.46
C THR A 3 -30.71 -40.11 -19.93
N LYS A 4 -32.04 -39.97 -19.75
CA LYS A 4 -32.68 -38.74 -19.28
C LYS A 4 -32.35 -38.44 -17.81
N ASP A 5 -32.26 -39.47 -16.96
CA ASP A 5 -31.85 -39.33 -15.56
C ASP A 5 -30.39 -38.90 -15.40
N LYS A 6 -29.52 -39.32 -16.32
CA LYS A 6 -28.09 -38.98 -16.30
C LYS A 6 -27.85 -37.52 -16.70
N GLU A 7 -28.62 -37.01 -17.66
CA GLU A 7 -28.62 -35.59 -18.03
C GLU A 7 -29.19 -34.71 -16.92
N GLN A 8 -30.31 -35.11 -16.32
CA GLN A 8 -30.88 -34.36 -15.19
C GLN A 8 -29.93 -34.30 -13.99
N ARG A 9 -29.25 -35.41 -13.63
CA ARG A 9 -28.22 -35.39 -12.58
C ARG A 9 -27.07 -34.46 -12.92
N ARG A 10 -26.60 -34.41 -14.17
CA ARG A 10 -25.54 -33.47 -14.60
C ARG A 10 -25.99 -32.02 -14.49
N VAL A 11 -27.21 -31.70 -14.92
CA VAL A 11 -27.77 -30.34 -14.81
C VAL A 11 -27.87 -29.94 -13.33
N VAL A 12 -28.35 -30.82 -12.46
CA VAL A 12 -28.43 -30.54 -11.01
C VAL A 12 -27.04 -30.32 -10.41
N ILE A 13 -26.05 -31.15 -10.75
CA ILE A 13 -24.66 -30.98 -10.27
C ILE A 13 -24.07 -29.64 -10.76
N LEU A 14 -24.29 -29.28 -12.03
CA LEU A 14 -23.84 -28.01 -12.58
C LEU A 14 -24.52 -26.81 -11.89
N LEU A 15 -25.82 -26.88 -11.64
CA LEU A 15 -26.56 -25.84 -10.91
C LEU A 15 -26.06 -25.69 -9.48
N ILE A 16 -25.79 -26.79 -8.77
CA ILE A 16 -25.20 -26.76 -7.43
C ILE A 16 -23.80 -26.15 -7.48
N ALA A 17 -22.96 -26.54 -8.43
CA ALA A 17 -21.62 -25.98 -8.59
C ALA A 17 -21.64 -24.48 -8.87
N ILE A 18 -22.50 -24.03 -9.80
CA ILE A 18 -22.68 -22.59 -10.13
C ILE A 18 -23.18 -21.82 -8.91
N THR A 19 -24.19 -22.35 -8.21
CA THR A 19 -24.74 -21.70 -7.01
C THR A 19 -23.69 -21.59 -5.91
N THR A 20 -22.90 -22.65 -5.71
CA THR A 20 -21.81 -22.67 -4.72
C THR A 20 -20.73 -21.65 -5.07
N LEU A 21 -20.34 -21.57 -6.34
CA LEU A 21 -19.38 -20.57 -6.83
C LEU A 21 -19.88 -19.14 -6.60
N LEU A 22 -21.15 -18.86 -6.90
CA LEU A 22 -21.75 -17.53 -6.68
C LEU A 22 -21.76 -17.14 -5.21
N VAL A 23 -22.11 -18.07 -4.31
CA VAL A 23 -22.07 -17.82 -2.86
C VAL A 23 -20.65 -17.51 -2.39
N LEU A 24 -19.63 -18.23 -2.90
CA LEU A 24 -18.22 -17.97 -2.57
C LEU A 24 -17.75 -16.60 -3.06
N ILE A 25 -18.17 -16.14 -4.24
CA ILE A 25 -17.83 -14.81 -4.77
C ILE A 25 -18.46 -13.71 -3.90
N ILE A 26 -19.74 -13.84 -3.55
CA ILE A 26 -20.44 -12.87 -2.70
C ILE A 26 -19.79 -12.80 -1.31
N PHE A 27 -19.52 -13.95 -0.71
CA PHE A 27 -18.90 -14.03 0.62
C PHE A 27 -17.49 -13.43 0.61
N SER A 28 -16.67 -13.80 -0.37
CA SER A 28 -15.33 -13.22 -0.57
C SER A 28 -15.39 -11.71 -0.77
N SER A 29 -16.36 -11.20 -1.53
CA SER A 29 -16.54 -9.77 -1.76
C SER A 29 -16.93 -9.02 -0.48
N ILE A 30 -17.85 -9.56 0.32
CA ILE A 30 -18.25 -8.96 1.61
C ILE A 30 -17.07 -8.95 2.59
N PHE A 31 -16.32 -10.05 2.66
CA PHE A 31 -15.12 -10.14 3.50
C PHE A 31 -14.06 -9.13 3.07
N TYR A 32 -13.78 -9.04 1.76
CA TYR A 32 -12.85 -8.07 1.20
C TYR A 32 -13.29 -6.63 1.50
N LEU A 33 -14.58 -6.32 1.35
CA LEU A 33 -15.13 -4.99 1.67
C LEU A 33 -14.99 -4.65 3.15
N ARG A 34 -15.14 -5.61 4.07
CA ARG A 34 -14.90 -5.38 5.51
C ARG A 34 -13.42 -5.20 5.82
N ALA A 35 -12.55 -6.04 5.26
CA ALA A 35 -11.11 -5.96 5.48
C ALA A 35 -10.50 -4.66 4.94
N SER A 36 -11.05 -4.11 3.85
CA SER A 36 -10.58 -2.86 3.24
C SER A 36 -11.19 -1.59 3.83
N ARG A 37 -12.19 -1.68 4.73
CA ARG A 37 -12.83 -0.51 5.35
C ARG A 37 -11.83 0.42 6.04
N PRO A 38 -10.91 -0.05 6.91
CA PRO A 38 -9.98 0.83 7.60
C PRO A 38 -9.07 1.59 6.63
N MET A 39 -8.55 0.89 5.60
CA MET A 39 -7.67 1.49 4.59
C MET A 39 -8.40 2.59 3.80
N ARG A 40 -9.64 2.33 3.36
CA ARG A 40 -10.43 3.30 2.60
C ARG A 40 -10.81 4.50 3.46
N GLN A 41 -11.16 4.27 4.72
CA GLN A 41 -11.47 5.33 5.67
C GLN A 41 -10.24 6.20 5.94
N ALA A 42 -9.10 5.60 6.28
CA ALA A 42 -7.86 6.33 6.50
C ALA A 42 -7.41 7.13 5.26
N ARG A 43 -7.58 6.56 4.06
CA ARG A 43 -7.31 7.30 2.81
C ARG A 43 -8.25 8.50 2.67
N SER A 44 -9.55 8.33 2.91
CA SER A 44 -10.52 9.44 2.81
C SER A 44 -10.18 10.55 3.81
N GLU A 45 -9.98 10.20 5.08
CA GLU A 45 -9.66 11.16 6.14
C GLU A 45 -8.33 11.88 5.85
N ALA A 46 -7.31 11.17 5.36
CA ALA A 46 -6.05 11.79 4.96
C ALA A 46 -6.22 12.77 3.79
N ILE A 47 -7.06 12.43 2.81
CA ILE A 47 -7.37 13.33 1.68
C ILE A 47 -8.10 14.57 2.18
N ASP A 48 -9.13 14.41 3.01
CA ASP A 48 -9.90 15.53 3.57
C ASP A 48 -8.98 16.50 4.34
N ILE A 49 -8.04 15.97 5.14
CA ILE A 49 -7.01 16.77 5.83
C ILE A 49 -6.07 17.44 4.82
N ALA A 50 -5.60 16.74 3.79
CA ALA A 50 -4.69 17.33 2.82
C ALA A 50 -5.35 18.47 2.02
N GLU A 51 -6.61 18.31 1.62
CA GLU A 51 -7.40 19.35 0.94
C GLU A 51 -7.67 20.56 1.85
N GLU A 52 -7.81 20.36 3.16
CA GLU A 52 -8.05 21.45 4.12
C GLU A 52 -6.77 22.25 4.45
N TYR A 53 -5.62 21.58 4.56
CA TYR A 53 -4.38 22.18 5.09
C TYR A 53 -3.26 22.39 4.06
N THR A 54 -3.43 21.94 2.81
CA THR A 54 -2.41 22.01 1.75
C THR A 54 -3.00 22.35 0.39
N ASP A 55 -2.14 22.58 -0.61
CA ASP A 55 -2.55 22.84 -1.99
C ASP A 55 -2.71 21.56 -2.84
N LEU A 56 -2.72 20.37 -2.22
CA LEU A 56 -2.87 19.09 -2.92
C LEU A 56 -4.25 19.02 -3.61
N ALA A 57 -4.24 18.87 -4.93
CA ALA A 57 -5.43 18.87 -5.78
C ALA A 57 -5.72 17.48 -6.37
N GLU A 58 -4.68 16.72 -6.70
CA GLU A 58 -4.80 15.36 -7.25
C GLU A 58 -4.01 14.37 -6.38
N VAL A 59 -4.55 13.18 -6.17
CA VAL A 59 -3.92 12.12 -5.38
C VAL A 59 -3.70 10.88 -6.21
N ASP A 60 -2.44 10.59 -6.49
CA ASP A 60 -2.00 9.43 -7.26
C ASP A 60 -1.73 8.23 -6.36
N GLN A 61 -1.01 8.43 -5.25
CA GLN A 61 -0.60 7.37 -4.33
C GLN A 61 -0.98 7.69 -2.89
N PHE A 62 -1.25 6.64 -2.13
CA PHE A 62 -1.49 6.71 -0.70
C PHE A 62 -0.70 5.62 0.02
N TYR A 63 0.04 6.01 1.04
CA TYR A 63 0.82 5.12 1.88
C TYR A 63 0.33 5.19 3.33
N TRP A 64 0.20 4.03 3.94
CA TRP A 64 -0.05 3.89 5.37
C TRP A 64 1.21 3.28 6.00
N PHE A 65 1.95 4.12 6.71
CA PHE A 65 3.18 3.75 7.41
C PHE A 65 2.90 3.54 8.90
N THR A 66 3.41 2.48 9.50
CA THR A 66 3.26 2.23 10.94
C THR A 66 4.50 1.55 11.50
N ARG A 67 5.23 2.31 12.32
CA ARG A 67 6.36 1.84 13.13
C ARG A 67 6.12 2.27 14.58
N GLU A 68 7.00 3.07 15.16
CA GLU A 68 6.79 3.67 16.49
C GLU A 68 5.60 4.62 16.49
N SER A 69 5.41 5.34 15.38
CA SER A 69 4.25 6.17 15.10
C SER A 69 3.60 5.75 13.78
N THR A 70 2.31 6.11 13.63
CA THR A 70 1.58 5.93 12.38
C THR A 70 1.54 7.26 11.64
N SER A 71 1.78 7.22 10.34
CA SER A 71 1.61 8.35 9.44
C SER A 71 0.96 7.90 8.13
N PHE A 72 0.32 8.85 7.47
CA PHE A 72 -0.29 8.71 6.16
C PHE A 72 0.42 9.62 5.18
N SER A 73 0.81 9.09 4.03
CA SER A 73 1.47 9.88 2.99
C SER A 73 0.64 9.87 1.72
N LEU A 74 0.49 11.03 1.10
CA LEU A 74 -0.19 11.23 -0.17
C LEU A 74 0.82 11.79 -1.17
N VAL A 75 0.88 11.19 -2.36
CA VAL A 75 1.69 11.71 -3.47
C VAL A 75 0.72 12.07 -4.59
N GLY A 76 0.94 13.22 -5.19
CA GLY A 76 0.17 13.68 -6.34
C GLY A 76 0.55 15.10 -6.71
N LYS A 77 -0.41 15.90 -7.16
CA LYS A 77 -0.15 17.24 -7.70
C LYS A 77 -0.84 18.33 -6.91
N ASP A 78 -0.16 19.46 -6.80
CA ASP A 78 -0.74 20.68 -6.27
C ASP A 78 -1.60 21.42 -7.32
N ASN A 79 -2.22 22.53 -6.91
CA ASN A 79 -3.00 23.42 -7.78
C ASN A 79 -2.22 24.00 -8.98
N ASN A 80 -0.89 23.92 -8.98
CA ASN A 80 0.00 24.41 -10.05
C ASN A 80 0.56 23.26 -10.90
N GLU A 81 -0.01 22.06 -10.82
CA GLU A 81 0.46 20.83 -11.48
C GLU A 81 1.86 20.36 -11.03
N LYS A 82 2.38 20.86 -9.90
CA LYS A 82 3.67 20.43 -9.34
C LYS A 82 3.49 19.16 -8.50
N GLU A 83 4.37 18.19 -8.71
CA GLU A 83 4.37 16.96 -7.90
C GLU A 83 4.84 17.24 -6.46
N ILE A 84 3.99 16.88 -5.50
CA ILE A 84 4.21 17.07 -4.07
C ILE A 84 3.90 15.78 -3.29
N VAL A 85 4.49 15.71 -2.10
CA VAL A 85 4.26 14.68 -1.09
C VAL A 85 3.72 15.35 0.16
N VAL A 86 2.55 14.91 0.63
CA VAL A 86 1.95 15.36 1.89
C VAL A 86 2.05 14.22 2.90
N ILE A 87 2.65 14.47 4.06
CA ILE A 87 2.75 13.47 5.14
C ILE A 87 2.00 13.98 6.38
N ILE A 88 1.08 13.15 6.88
CA ILE A 88 0.14 13.44 7.95
C ILE A 88 0.37 12.44 9.08
N PRO A 89 0.93 12.86 10.24
CA PRO A 89 0.95 12.02 11.43
C PRO A 89 -0.46 11.65 11.85
N LYS A 90 -0.67 10.42 12.35
CA LYS A 90 -2.01 9.98 12.82
C LYS A 90 -2.57 10.84 13.95
N SER A 91 -1.72 11.54 14.71
CA SER A 91 -2.18 12.49 15.72
C SER A 91 -2.85 13.73 15.11
N GLY A 92 -2.54 14.06 13.85
CA GLY A 92 -3.05 15.24 13.15
C GLY A 92 -2.28 16.53 13.45
N ASP A 93 -1.27 16.50 14.30
CA ASP A 93 -0.68 17.73 14.86
C ASP A 93 0.18 18.53 13.88
N LYS A 94 0.77 17.88 12.85
CA LYS A 94 1.72 18.51 11.93
C LYS A 94 1.68 17.90 10.52
N VAL A 95 0.78 18.41 9.68
CA VAL A 95 0.79 18.13 8.24
C VAL A 95 2.02 18.79 7.60
N THR A 96 2.81 18.03 6.87
CA THR A 96 4.01 18.55 6.19
C THR A 96 3.97 18.26 4.70
N VAL A 97 4.39 19.24 3.88
CA VAL A 97 4.45 19.15 2.43
C VAL A 97 5.92 19.17 1.99
N TYR A 98 6.28 18.27 1.08
CA TYR A 98 7.58 18.17 0.43
C TYR A 98 7.38 18.24 -1.09
N ASN A 99 8.33 18.82 -1.82
CA ASN A 99 8.31 18.67 -3.27
C ASN A 99 8.76 17.24 -3.61
N GLN A 100 8.10 16.59 -4.56
CA GLN A 100 8.51 15.25 -4.99
C GLN A 100 9.92 15.24 -5.60
N GLU A 101 10.34 16.35 -6.22
CA GLU A 101 11.69 16.51 -6.80
C GLU A 101 12.82 16.55 -5.76
N ASP A 102 12.50 16.85 -4.49
CA ASP A 102 13.49 16.95 -3.40
C ASP A 102 13.81 15.57 -2.78
N GLY A 103 13.21 14.50 -3.27
CA GLY A 103 13.42 13.15 -2.76
C GLY A 103 13.14 12.04 -3.76
N LEU A 104 13.33 10.81 -3.31
CA LEU A 104 13.16 9.60 -4.09
C LEU A 104 11.68 9.30 -4.30
N THR A 105 11.34 8.97 -5.53
CA THR A 105 10.09 8.29 -5.88
C THR A 105 10.10 6.84 -5.37
N GLU A 106 8.93 6.20 -5.32
CA GLU A 106 8.83 4.77 -4.97
C GLU A 106 9.74 3.90 -5.86
N ALA A 107 9.79 4.21 -7.16
CA ALA A 107 10.60 3.46 -8.12
C ALA A 107 12.10 3.59 -7.82
N GLN A 108 12.57 4.80 -7.54
CA GLN A 108 13.98 5.05 -7.20
C GLN A 108 14.34 4.40 -5.86
N ALA A 109 13.50 4.53 -4.84
CA ALA A 109 13.72 3.90 -3.54
C ALA A 109 13.83 2.37 -3.64
N LYS A 110 12.95 1.74 -4.43
CA LYS A 110 13.05 0.30 -4.72
C LYS A 110 14.32 -0.06 -5.48
N GLN A 111 14.70 0.75 -6.45
CA GLN A 111 15.92 0.53 -7.24
C GLN A 111 17.18 0.60 -6.36
N THR A 112 17.28 1.60 -5.48
CA THR A 112 18.40 1.73 -4.53
C THR A 112 18.60 0.45 -3.71
N ILE A 113 17.53 -0.11 -3.15
CA ILE A 113 17.60 -1.36 -2.38
C ILE A 113 17.88 -2.57 -3.27
N GLN A 114 17.28 -2.63 -4.46
CA GLN A 114 17.51 -3.75 -5.39
C GLN A 114 18.96 -3.82 -5.88
N GLU A 115 19.63 -2.67 -6.06
CA GLU A 115 21.05 -2.59 -6.43
C GLU A 115 21.97 -2.99 -5.28
N ALA A 116 21.64 -2.61 -4.04
CA ALA A 116 22.39 -2.99 -2.85
C ALA A 116 22.20 -4.46 -2.46
N HIS A 117 21.01 -5.03 -2.70
CA HIS A 117 20.61 -6.38 -2.31
C HIS A 117 20.03 -7.16 -3.51
N PRO A 118 20.85 -7.51 -4.51
CA PRO A 118 20.40 -8.14 -5.76
C PRO A 118 19.80 -9.54 -5.60
N ASP A 119 20.09 -10.20 -4.47
CA ASP A 119 19.59 -11.51 -4.06
C ASP A 119 18.21 -11.44 -3.38
N GLN A 120 17.73 -10.25 -3.04
CA GLN A 120 16.43 -10.05 -2.42
C GLN A 120 15.37 -9.57 -3.42
N THR A 121 14.13 -10.02 -3.22
CA THR A 121 12.97 -9.61 -4.03
C THR A 121 12.15 -8.57 -3.29
N ILE A 122 11.99 -7.38 -3.89
CA ILE A 122 11.14 -6.31 -3.35
C ILE A 122 9.68 -6.77 -3.26
N GLN A 123 9.08 -6.64 -2.08
CA GLN A 123 7.67 -6.96 -1.83
C GLN A 123 6.79 -5.72 -1.78
N LYS A 124 7.25 -4.69 -1.07
CA LYS A 124 6.47 -3.46 -0.84
C LYS A 124 7.39 -2.28 -0.56
N ALA A 125 6.96 -1.10 -0.97
CA ALA A 125 7.53 0.17 -0.54
C ALA A 125 6.44 1.00 0.15
N THR A 126 6.78 1.66 1.25
CA THR A 126 5.85 2.51 2.00
C THR A 126 6.56 3.79 2.43
N LEU A 127 6.03 4.95 2.08
CA LEU A 127 6.54 6.25 2.52
C LEU A 127 5.83 6.71 3.80
N GLY A 128 6.58 7.22 4.77
CA GLY A 128 6.02 7.81 5.98
C GLY A 128 7.07 8.52 6.82
N LEU A 129 6.74 8.74 8.09
CA LEU A 129 7.66 9.31 9.09
C LEU A 129 8.28 8.19 9.94
N TYR A 130 9.62 8.17 9.95
CA TYR A 130 10.42 7.43 10.91
C TYR A 130 11.21 8.45 11.74
N GLU A 131 11.03 8.45 13.07
CA GLU A 131 11.64 9.43 13.98
C GLU A 131 11.46 10.89 13.49
N ASP A 132 10.23 11.26 13.15
CA ASP A 132 9.83 12.58 12.60
C ASP A 132 10.51 12.98 11.28
N THR A 133 11.22 12.06 10.63
CA THR A 133 11.91 12.26 9.36
C THR A 133 11.23 11.45 8.24
N PRO A 134 10.99 12.04 7.05
CA PRO A 134 10.45 11.30 5.90
C PRO A 134 11.39 10.17 5.46
N ALA A 135 10.85 8.96 5.41
CA ALA A 135 11.60 7.76 5.06
C ALA A 135 10.77 6.78 4.23
N TRP A 136 11.45 6.10 3.30
CA TRP A 136 10.94 4.93 2.62
C TRP A 136 11.26 3.69 3.43
N GLU A 137 10.24 2.89 3.70
CA GLU A 137 10.41 1.50 4.12
C GLU A 137 10.25 0.58 2.92
N ILE A 138 11.29 -0.20 2.65
CA ILE A 138 11.30 -1.21 1.61
C ILE A 138 11.32 -2.58 2.26
N MET A 139 10.23 -3.33 2.10
CA MET A 139 10.12 -4.72 2.52
C MET A 139 10.60 -5.61 1.39
N THR A 140 11.52 -6.50 1.71
CA THR A 140 12.10 -7.46 0.79
C THR A 140 11.95 -8.88 1.34
N LYS A 141 12.15 -9.85 0.45
CA LYS A 141 12.11 -11.27 0.78
C LYS A 141 13.29 -11.96 0.12
N ASP A 142 14.02 -12.75 0.89
CA ASP A 142 15.09 -13.60 0.35
C ASP A 142 14.55 -14.90 -0.27
N SER A 143 15.44 -15.72 -0.83
CA SER A 143 15.07 -17.00 -1.46
C SER A 143 14.55 -18.05 -0.47
N ASP A 144 14.96 -17.98 0.79
CA ASP A 144 14.55 -18.91 1.85
C ASP A 144 13.23 -18.48 2.50
N GLY A 145 12.77 -17.28 2.17
CA GLY A 145 11.51 -16.69 2.58
C GLY A 145 11.60 -15.76 3.77
N GLY A 146 12.80 -15.45 4.26
CA GLY A 146 13.06 -14.47 5.32
C GLY A 146 12.71 -13.05 4.85
N LEU A 147 12.16 -12.26 5.76
CA LEU A 147 11.78 -10.87 5.48
C LEU A 147 12.85 -9.91 6.02
N SER A 148 13.20 -8.92 5.21
CA SER A 148 14.03 -7.79 5.63
C SER A 148 13.31 -6.47 5.36
N TYR A 149 13.60 -5.48 6.19
CA TYR A 149 13.03 -4.14 6.08
C TYR A 149 14.15 -3.11 6.09
N PHE A 150 14.26 -2.37 5.00
CA PHE A 150 15.23 -1.30 4.83
C PHE A 150 14.53 0.05 4.98
N LEU A 151 15.01 0.89 5.89
CA LEU A 151 14.57 2.27 6.04
C LEU A 151 15.62 3.19 5.42
N ILE A 152 15.24 3.91 4.38
CA ILE A 152 16.11 4.87 3.69
C ILE A 152 15.47 6.26 3.70
N ALA A 153 16.30 7.29 3.80
CA ALA A 153 15.85 8.67 3.81
C ALA A 153 15.14 9.02 2.49
N PHE A 154 14.00 9.72 2.60
CA PHE A 154 13.28 10.20 1.42
C PHE A 154 14.15 11.07 0.52
N LYS A 155 15.02 11.90 1.10
CA LYS A 155 15.77 12.93 0.37
C LYS A 155 16.83 12.37 -0.58
N ASP A 156 17.67 11.46 -0.10
CA ASP A 156 18.88 11.01 -0.81
C ASP A 156 19.06 9.48 -0.79
N GLY A 157 18.19 8.75 -0.10
CA GLY A 157 18.29 7.30 0.02
C GLY A 157 19.37 6.83 1.00
N GLU A 158 19.91 7.71 1.85
CA GLU A 158 20.82 7.29 2.92
C GLU A 158 20.11 6.27 3.82
N GLU A 159 20.80 5.17 4.13
CA GLU A 159 20.27 4.14 4.99
C GLU A 159 20.16 4.66 6.43
N ILE A 160 18.93 4.78 6.92
CA ILE A 160 18.64 5.23 8.28
C ILE A 160 18.75 4.04 9.24
N ASN A 161 18.14 2.92 8.87
CA ASN A 161 18.08 1.73 9.70
C ASN A 161 17.79 0.49 8.85
N THR A 162 18.33 -0.65 9.26
CA THR A 162 18.05 -1.94 8.65
C THR A 162 17.63 -2.94 9.70
N ILE A 163 16.45 -3.52 9.51
CA ILE A 163 15.93 -4.60 10.35
C ILE A 163 15.95 -5.87 9.50
N THR A 164 17.04 -6.61 9.65
CA THR A 164 17.23 -7.92 9.05
C THR A 164 16.81 -9.01 10.05
N ASN A 165 16.22 -10.09 9.53
CA ASN A 165 16.05 -11.38 10.20
C ASN A 165 14.74 -11.56 11.01
N MET A 166 13.66 -11.91 10.29
CA MET A 166 12.57 -12.76 10.78
C MET A 166 12.27 -13.88 9.80
#